data_AF-A0A8T7F1Q0-F1
#
_entry.id   AF-A0A8T7F1Q0-F1
#
_cell.length_a   1.000
_cell.length_b   1.000
_cell.length_c   1.000
_cell.angle_alpha   90.00
_cell.angle_beta   90.00
_cell.angle_gamma   90.00
#
_symmetry.space_group_name_H-M   'P 1'
#
loop_
_entity.id
_entity.type
_entity.pdbx_description
1 polymer ?
#
loop_
_entity_poly.entity_id
_entity_poly.type
_entity_poly.pdbx_seq_one_letter_code
_entity_poly.pdbx_strand_id
1 'polypeptide(L)'
;MYAYVLVRTDISLAQQIVQVGHACLEAGRWFVWPDTPCNLVVLSVANVSDLQAAIERIQLAEVRIALFYEPDHQLGLTAACTEPISGAFRRLFRRFPLWNTDGASSARGPPHPVFS
;
A
#
# COMPACT_ATOMS: atom_id res chain seq x y z
N MET A 1 -12.40 -13.85 -1.39
CA MET A 1 -11.02 -13.65 -0.91
C MET A 1 -10.60 -12.22 -1.17
N TYR A 2 -9.68 -11.67 -0.38
CA TYR A 2 -9.17 -10.31 -0.57
C TYR A 2 -7.65 -10.27 -0.44
N ALA A 3 -6.96 -9.64 -1.37
CA ALA A 3 -5.59 -9.19 -1.18
C ALA A 3 -5.62 -7.71 -0.78
N TYR A 4 -4.84 -7.34 0.23
CA TYR A 4 -4.70 -5.95 0.66
C TYR A 4 -3.33 -5.45 0.25
N VAL A 5 -3.28 -4.33 -0.47
CA VAL A 5 -2.03 -3.65 -0.82
C VAL A 5 -1.97 -2.32 -0.10
N LEU A 6 -0.89 -2.08 0.63
CA LEU A 6 -0.59 -0.78 1.24
C LEU A 6 0.39 -0.03 0.35
N VAL A 7 0.09 1.24 0.07
CA VAL A 7 0.95 2.14 -0.69
C VAL A 7 1.13 3.45 0.06
N ARG A 8 2.35 3.98 0.07
CA ARG A 8 2.63 5.30 0.66
C ARG A 8 2.15 6.43 -0.27
N THR A 9 1.51 7.45 0.28
CA THR A 9 0.86 8.51 -0.52
C THR A 9 1.72 9.76 -0.72
N ASP A 10 2.91 9.83 -0.14
CA ASP A 10 3.88 10.92 -0.30
C ASP A 10 4.75 10.81 -1.56
N ILE A 11 4.51 9.81 -2.41
CA ILE A 11 5.06 9.71 -3.78
C ILE A 11 4.01 10.13 -4.81
N SER A 12 4.43 10.42 -6.05
CA SER A 12 3.51 10.89 -7.10
C SER A 12 2.40 9.88 -7.39
N LEU A 13 1.23 10.35 -7.81
CA LEU A 13 0.09 9.50 -8.13
C LEU A 13 0.44 8.39 -9.14
N ALA A 14 1.19 8.75 -10.19
CA ALA A 14 1.66 7.79 -11.18
C ALA A 14 2.55 6.71 -10.55
N GLN A 15 3.45 7.10 -9.64
CA GLN A 15 4.26 6.15 -8.89
C GLN A 15 3.39 5.27 -8.00
N GLN A 16 2.43 5.81 -7.25
CA GLN A 16 1.54 5.00 -6.41
C GLN A 16 0.88 3.85 -7.20
N ILE A 17 0.38 4.11 -8.40
CA ILE A 17 -0.22 3.09 -9.28
C ILE A 17 0.80 2.01 -9.68
N VAL A 18 1.98 2.44 -10.12
CA VAL A 18 3.07 1.53 -10.54
C VAL A 18 3.51 0.64 -9.38
N GLN A 19 3.71 1.23 -8.19
CA GLN A 19 4.16 0.52 -7.00
C GLN A 19 3.13 -0.49 -6.48
N VAL A 20 1.83 -0.17 -6.55
CA VAL A 20 0.75 -1.14 -6.29
C VAL A 20 0.85 -2.33 -7.25
N GLY A 21 1.06 -2.07 -8.55
CA GLY A 21 1.25 -3.13 -9.54
C GLY A 21 2.42 -4.04 -9.21
N HIS A 22 3.58 -3.46 -8.89
CA HIS A 22 4.77 -4.21 -8.51
C HIS A 22 4.55 -5.08 -7.26
N ALA A 23 3.97 -4.52 -6.19
CA ALA A 23 3.69 -5.27 -4.96
C ALA A 23 2.72 -6.43 -5.21
N CYS A 24 1.71 -6.24 -6.06
CA CYS A 24 0.78 -7.30 -6.44
C CYS A 24 1.44 -8.41 -7.27
N LEU A 25 2.30 -8.06 -8.24
CA LEU A 25 3.06 -9.04 -9.01
C LEU A 25 4.01 -9.84 -8.12
N GLU A 26 4.64 -9.18 -7.15
CA GLU A 26 5.53 -9.83 -6.19
C GLU A 26 4.74 -10.79 -5.27
N ALA A 27 3.61 -10.37 -4.73
CA ALA A 27 2.68 -11.27 -4.01
C ALA A 27 2.21 -12.46 -4.88
N GLY A 28 2.04 -12.23 -6.19
CA GLY A 28 1.78 -13.24 -7.21
C GLY A 28 2.83 -14.35 -7.27
N ARG A 29 4.11 -14.01 -7.02
CA ARG A 29 5.23 -14.95 -7.04
C ARG A 29 5.39 -15.73 -5.74
N TRP A 30 5.10 -15.09 -4.61
CA TRP A 30 5.38 -15.66 -3.28
C TRP A 30 4.23 -16.45 -2.67
N PHE A 31 2.99 -16.18 -3.07
CA PHE A 31 1.81 -16.74 -2.42
C PHE A 31 1.02 -17.65 -3.34
N VAL A 32 0.36 -18.64 -2.74
CA VAL A 32 -0.62 -19.48 -3.42
C VAL A 32 -1.94 -18.72 -3.49
N TRP A 33 -2.42 -18.49 -4.70
CA TRP A 33 -3.68 -17.81 -4.94
C TRP A 33 -4.83 -18.81 -5.02
N PRO A 34 -6.02 -18.43 -4.51
CA PRO A 34 -7.19 -19.29 -4.57
C PRO A 34 -7.69 -19.46 -6.01
N ASP A 35 -8.32 -20.60 -6.31
CA ASP A 35 -9.00 -20.85 -7.59
C ASP A 35 -10.26 -20.00 -7.78
N THR A 36 -10.76 -19.40 -6.70
CA THR A 36 -11.87 -18.43 -6.74
C THR A 36 -11.34 -17.01 -6.92
N PRO A 37 -12.11 -16.10 -7.55
CA PRO A 37 -11.72 -14.70 -7.68
C PRO A 37 -11.29 -14.06 -6.36
N CYS A 38 -10.13 -13.39 -6.38
CA CYS A 38 -9.58 -12.63 -5.26
C CYS A 38 -9.70 -11.13 -5.56
N ASN A 39 -10.35 -10.38 -4.68
CA ASN A 39 -10.51 -8.94 -4.85
C ASN A 39 -9.28 -8.21 -4.31
N LEU A 40 -8.79 -7.21 -5.04
CA LEU A 40 -7.74 -6.32 -4.56
C LEU A 40 -8.35 -5.13 -3.80
N VAL A 41 -7.81 -4.82 -2.62
CA VAL A 41 -8.15 -3.62 -1.84
C VAL A 41 -6.90 -2.78 -1.65
N VAL A 42 -6.94 -1.54 -2.14
CA VAL A 42 -5.83 -0.60 -2.04
C VAL A 42 -6.02 0.28 -0.80
N LEU A 43 -5.03 0.26 0.07
CA LEU A 43 -5.00 1.00 1.33
C LEU A 43 -3.86 2.01 1.27
N SER A 44 -4.05 3.17 1.92
CA SER A 44 -3.03 4.20 1.99
C SER A 44 -2.33 4.23 3.35
N VAL A 45 -1.05 4.57 3.32
CA VAL A 45 -0.25 5.01 4.46
C VAL A 45 0.46 6.31 4.09
N ALA A 46 0.82 7.14 5.07
CA ALA A 46 1.27 8.49 4.75
C ALA A 46 2.69 8.50 4.13
N ASN A 47 3.59 7.66 4.63
CA ASN A 47 5.01 7.63 4.26
C ASN A 47 5.64 6.24 4.50
N VAL A 48 6.96 6.12 4.29
CA VAL A 48 7.71 4.87 4.48
C VAL A 48 7.71 4.37 5.93
N SER A 49 7.78 5.26 6.92
CA SER A 49 7.77 4.86 8.34
C SER A 49 6.42 4.26 8.72
N ASP A 50 5.32 4.85 8.22
CA ASP A 50 3.97 4.32 8.44
C ASP A 50 3.77 2.98 7.72
N LEU A 51 4.38 2.81 6.53
CA LEU A 51 4.38 1.54 5.80
C LEU A 51 5.10 0.44 6.59
N GLN A 52 6.30 0.73 7.10
CA GLN A 52 7.06 -0.20 7.94
C GLN A 52 6.28 -0.61 9.20
N ALA A 53 5.72 0.36 9.92
CA ALA A 53 4.90 0.08 11.10
C ALA A 53 3.62 -0.70 10.78
N ALA A 54 3.04 -0.52 9.59
CA ALA A 54 1.91 -1.31 9.12
C ALA A 54 2.33 -2.76 8.83
N ILE A 55 3.45 -2.96 8.15
CA ILE A 55 4.02 -4.29 7.84
C ILE A 55 4.32 -5.06 9.12
N GLU A 56 5.04 -4.46 10.06
CA GLU A 56 5.38 -5.10 11.33
C GLU A 56 4.13 -5.56 12.06
N ARG A 57 3.10 -4.71 12.10
CA ARG A 57 1.81 -5.05 12.72
C ARG A 57 1.10 -6.21 12.01
N ILE A 58 1.16 -6.26 10.68
CA ILE A 58 0.55 -7.33 9.89
C ILE A 58 1.29 -8.66 10.14
N GLN A 59 2.61 -8.61 10.19
CA GLN A 59 3.45 -9.77 10.49
C GLN A 59 3.27 -10.27 11.94
N LEU A 60 3.12 -9.36 12.91
CA LEU A 60 2.76 -9.70 14.30
C LEU A 60 1.39 -10.39 14.43
N ALA A 61 0.50 -10.16 13.45
CA ALA A 61 -0.78 -10.85 13.36
C ALA A 61 -0.69 -12.15 12.51
N GLU A 62 0.53 -12.63 12.25
CA GLU A 62 0.84 -13.84 11.48
C GLU A 62 0.33 -13.84 10.04
N VAL A 63 0.11 -12.65 9.46
CA VAL A 63 -0.26 -12.51 8.05
C VAL A 63 1.00 -12.28 7.23
N ARG A 64 1.19 -13.08 6.18
CA ARG A 64 2.30 -12.90 5.24
C ARG A 64 2.05 -11.71 4.32
N ILE A 65 3.12 -10.96 4.07
CA ILE A 65 3.09 -9.77 3.23
C ILE A 65 4.35 -9.69 2.38
N ALA A 66 4.15 -9.57 1.06
CA ALA A 66 5.21 -9.38 0.09
C ALA A 66 5.58 -7.90 0.05
N LEU A 67 6.86 -7.61 0.20
CA LEU A 67 7.40 -6.26 0.21
C LEU A 67 7.96 -5.93 -1.18
N PHE A 68 7.68 -4.74 -1.68
CA PHE A 68 8.32 -4.25 -2.89
C PHE A 68 9.29 -3.12 -2.56
N TYR A 69 10.54 -3.33 -2.94
CA TYR A 69 11.61 -2.34 -2.85
C TYR A 69 11.93 -1.89 -4.27
N GLU A 70 11.73 -0.61 -4.55
CA GLU A 70 12.06 -0.04 -5.86
C GLU A 70 13.60 -0.03 -6.02
N PRO A 71 14.16 -0.77 -6.99
CA PRO A 71 15.60 -0.78 -7.23
C PRO A 71 16.12 0.56 -7.78
N ASP A 72 15.27 1.29 -8.50
CA ASP A 72 15.62 2.55 -9.14
C ASP A 72 15.29 3.76 -8.25
N HIS A 73 15.96 4.90 -8.46
CA HIS A 73 15.64 6.18 -7.81
C HIS A 73 15.73 6.24 -6.27
N GLN A 74 16.29 5.24 -5.59
CA GLN A 74 16.46 5.21 -4.12
C GLN A 74 15.16 5.41 -3.31
N LEU A 75 13.99 5.09 -3.88
CA LEU A 75 12.70 5.26 -3.18
C LEU A 75 12.51 4.26 -2.03
N GLY A 76 13.24 3.14 -2.07
CA GLY A 76 13.21 2.11 -1.04
C GLY A 76 11.87 1.38 -1.03
N LEU A 77 11.34 1.16 0.17
CA LEU A 77 10.05 0.49 0.37
C LEU A 77 8.89 1.42 -0.01
N THR A 78 8.13 1.03 -1.02
CA THR A 78 7.07 1.87 -1.62
C THR A 78 5.67 1.29 -1.44
N ALA A 79 5.54 -0.02 -1.53
CA ALA A 79 4.28 -0.74 -1.37
C ALA A 79 4.50 -2.16 -0.85
N ALA A 80 3.45 -2.74 -0.28
CA ALA A 80 3.46 -4.11 0.23
C ALA A 80 2.08 -4.75 0.06
N CYS A 81 2.03 -6.00 -0.38
CA CYS A 81 0.78 -6.71 -0.67
C CYS A 81 0.68 -8.02 0.11
N THR A 82 -0.46 -8.26 0.75
CA THR A 82 -0.66 -9.44 1.59
C THR A 82 -0.87 -10.70 0.77
N GLU A 83 -0.72 -11.84 1.42
CA GLU A 83 -1.36 -13.06 0.92
C GLU A 83 -2.90 -12.89 0.84
N PRO A 84 -3.61 -13.78 0.11
CA PRO A 84 -5.06 -13.78 0.09
C PRO A 84 -5.67 -13.98 1.49
N ILE A 85 -6.46 -13.00 1.94
CA ILE A 85 -7.10 -12.97 3.25
C ILE A 85 -8.59 -13.34 3.14
N SER A 86 -9.05 -14.14 4.11
CA SER A 86 -10.45 -14.52 4.27
C SER A 86 -10.93 -14.38 5.72
N GLY A 87 -12.25 -14.52 5.91
CA GLY A 87 -12.85 -14.60 7.24
C GLY A 87 -12.57 -13.40 8.16
N ALA A 88 -12.31 -13.69 9.42
CA ALA A 88 -12.14 -12.69 10.48
C ALA A 88 -10.87 -11.85 10.34
N PHE A 89 -9.81 -12.38 9.69
CA PHE A 89 -8.54 -11.68 9.49
C PHE A 89 -8.68 -10.37 8.70
N ARG A 90 -9.73 -10.25 7.88
CA ARG A 90 -10.08 -8.99 7.18
C ARG A 90 -10.27 -7.80 8.13
N ARG A 91 -10.64 -8.04 9.39
CA ARG A 91 -10.82 -6.98 10.39
C ARG A 91 -9.53 -6.26 10.74
N LEU A 92 -8.37 -6.93 10.60
CA LEU A 92 -7.05 -6.33 10.80
C LEU A 92 -6.87 -5.05 9.97
N PHE A 93 -7.40 -5.09 8.73
CA PHE A 93 -7.19 -4.06 7.73
C PHE A 93 -8.14 -2.87 7.82
N ARG A 94 -9.21 -2.95 8.63
CA ARG A 94 -10.21 -1.87 8.76
C ARG A 94 -9.65 -0.56 9.34
N ARG A 95 -8.50 -0.63 9.99
CA ARG A 95 -7.82 0.55 10.57
C ARG A 95 -7.10 1.39 9.53
N PHE A 96 -6.78 0.81 8.37
CA PHE A 96 -6.05 1.51 7.33
C PHE A 96 -7.06 2.27 6.46
N PRO A 97 -6.76 3.53 6.10
CA PRO A 97 -7.60 4.27 5.18
C PRO A 97 -7.66 3.56 3.82
N LEU A 98 -8.86 3.53 3.23
CA LEU A 98 -8.99 3.17 1.82
C LEU A 98 -8.29 4.24 0.99
N TRP A 99 -7.51 3.81 0.01
CA TRP A 99 -6.84 4.75 -0.88
C TRP A 99 -7.86 5.63 -1.62
N ASN A 100 -7.54 6.92 -1.73
CA ASN A 100 -8.30 7.89 -2.50
C ASN A 100 -7.36 8.90 -3.17
N THR A 101 -7.88 9.64 -4.14
CA THR A 101 -7.12 10.68 -4.85
C THR A 101 -6.89 11.93 -3.99
N ASP A 102 -7.72 12.15 -2.97
CA ASP A 102 -7.69 13.37 -2.15
C ASP A 102 -6.48 13.40 -1.20
N GLY A 103 -5.98 12.23 -0.78
CA GLY A 103 -4.79 12.09 0.06
C GLY A 103 -3.47 12.44 -0.64
N ALA A 104 -3.42 12.38 -1.97
CA ALA A 104 -2.26 12.78 -2.77
C ALA A 104 -2.09 14.32 -2.87
N SER A 105 -3.12 15.07 -2.47
CA SER A 105 -3.22 16.53 -2.66
C SER A 105 -2.69 17.37 -1.49
N SER A 106 -2.18 16.76 -0.41
CA SER A 106 -1.80 17.52 0.80
C SER A 106 -0.37 18.08 0.82
N ALA A 107 0.41 17.94 -0.27
CA ALA A 107 1.62 18.72 -0.44
C ALA A 107 1.21 20.20 -0.64
N ARG A 108 1.16 20.97 0.46
CA ARG A 108 0.97 22.42 0.41
C ARG A 108 2.03 23.00 -0.52
N GLY A 109 1.61 23.43 -1.72
CA GLY A 109 2.43 24.31 -2.55
C GLY A 109 2.79 25.57 -1.78
N PRO A 110 3.89 26.27 -2.15
CA PRO A 110 4.28 27.50 -1.48
C PRO A 110 3.13 28.51 -1.56
N PRO A 111 2.92 29.35 -0.53
CA PRO A 111 1.87 30.36 -0.58
C PRO A 111 2.08 31.25 -1.80
N HIS A 112 1.05 31.38 -2.63
CA HIS A 112 1.06 32.37 -3.71
C HIS A 112 1.17 33.77 -3.09
N PRO A 113 1.98 34.67 -3.68
CA PRO A 113 2.04 36.05 -3.24
C PRO A 113 0.65 36.67 -3.42
N VAL A 114 0.10 37.19 -2.32
CA VAL A 114 -1.12 37.99 -2.34
C VAL A 114 -0.74 39.32 -3.00
N PHE A 115 -1.30 39.57 -4.19
CA PHE A 115 -1.27 40.90 -4.77
C PHE A 115 -2.60 41.59 -4.45
N SER A 116 -2.45 42.71 -3.74
CA SER A 116 -3.42 43.75 -3.36
C SER A 116 -4.36 43.42 -2.20
#